data_AF-A0A3M2EYD4-F1
#
_entry.id   AF-A0A3M2EYD4-F1
#
_cell.length_a   1.000
_cell.length_b   1.000
_cell.length_c   1.000
_cell.angle_alpha   90.00
_cell.angle_beta   90.00
_cell.angle_gamma   90.00
#
_symmetry.space_group_name_H-M   'P 1'
#
loop_
_entity.id
_entity.type
_entity.pdbx_description
1 polymer ?
#
loop_
_entity_poly.entity_id
_entity_poly.type
_entity_poly.pdbx_seq_one_letter_code
_entity_poly.pdbx_strand_id
1 'polypeptide(L)'
;MKIFCPRCAWEPSTASRWRCRCGHAWNTFDTHGRCPACGYVWRDTQCLACRRWSPHADWYHDLPPVDLEALIDRIDAVNLS
;
A
#
# COMPACT_ATOMS: atom_id res chain seq x y z
N MET A 1 -9.91 3.97 -6.02
CA MET A 1 -8.78 3.12 -5.65
C MET A 1 -9.18 1.67 -5.80
N LYS A 2 -8.57 0.92 -6.71
CA LYS A 2 -8.73 -0.53 -6.80
C LYS A 2 -7.50 -1.21 -6.23
N ILE A 3 -7.68 -2.34 -5.56
CA ILE A 3 -6.58 -3.11 -4.98
C ILE A 3 -6.59 -4.50 -5.57
N PHE A 4 -5.59 -4.84 -6.39
CA PHE A 4 -5.45 -6.18 -6.94
C PHE A 4 -4.00 -6.51 -7.23
N CYS A 5 -3.70 -7.81 -7.24
CA CYS A 5 -2.36 -8.29 -7.53
C CYS A 5 -1.91 -7.82 -8.92
N PRO A 6 -0.79 -7.10 -9.05
CA PRO A 6 -0.31 -6.61 -10.35
C PRO A 6 0.16 -7.73 -11.30
N ARG A 7 0.24 -8.98 -10.81
CA ARG A 7 0.68 -10.14 -11.59
C ARG A 7 -0.46 -10.99 -12.12
N CYS A 8 -1.58 -11.08 -11.41
CA CYS A 8 -2.66 -12.02 -11.75
C CYS A 8 -4.07 -11.46 -11.50
N ALA A 9 -4.20 -10.17 -11.19
CA ALA A 9 -5.46 -9.47 -10.94
C ALA A 9 -6.33 -10.03 -9.80
N TRP A 10 -5.79 -10.89 -8.93
CA TRP A 10 -6.52 -11.34 -7.75
C TRP A 10 -6.78 -10.19 -6.77
N GLU A 11 -8.04 -10.05 -6.36
CA GLU A 11 -8.51 -9.04 -5.41
C GLU A 11 -8.55 -9.60 -3.97
N PRO A 12 -7.87 -8.97 -3.02
CA PRO A 12 -7.94 -9.36 -1.62
C PRO A 12 -9.28 -8.97 -1.00
N SER A 13 -9.95 -9.93 -0.35
CA SER A 13 -11.12 -9.64 0.49
C SER A 13 -10.70 -9.01 1.82
N THR A 14 -11.65 -8.42 2.55
CA THR A 14 -11.45 -7.91 3.92
C THR A 14 -10.98 -8.97 4.91
N ALA A 15 -11.21 -10.26 4.62
CA ALA A 15 -10.76 -11.40 5.43
C ALA A 15 -9.35 -11.90 5.06
N SER A 16 -8.72 -11.38 4.00
CA SER A 16 -7.36 -11.77 3.61
C SER A 16 -6.36 -11.39 4.70
N ARG A 17 -5.43 -12.30 5.02
CA ARG A 17 -4.45 -12.10 6.10
C ARG A 17 -3.02 -12.37 5.64
N TRP A 18 -2.13 -11.44 5.99
CA TRP A 18 -0.68 -11.58 5.94
C TRP A 18 -0.14 -11.58 7.36
N ARG A 19 1.01 -12.22 7.55
CA ARG A 19 1.66 -12.33 8.87
C ARG A 19 2.94 -11.52 8.91
N CYS A 20 3.09 -10.72 9.95
CA CYS A 20 4.29 -9.91 10.18
C CYS A 20 5.40 -10.80 10.71
N ARG A 21 6.64 -10.31 10.62
CA ARG A 21 7.77 -10.87 11.36
C ARG A 21 7.58 -10.87 12.88
N CYS A 22 6.72 -10.01 13.43
CA CYS A 22 6.34 -10.02 14.84
C CYS A 22 5.18 -10.99 15.18
N GLY A 23 4.71 -11.78 14.20
CA GLY A 23 3.63 -12.76 14.36
C GLY A 23 2.20 -12.23 14.18
N HIS A 24 1.99 -10.90 14.26
CA HIS A 24 0.68 -10.30 14.06
C HIS A 24 0.13 -10.58 12.66
N ALA A 25 -1.16 -10.95 12.56
CA ALA A 25 -1.82 -11.23 11.30
C ALA A 25 -2.92 -10.20 11.02
N TRP A 26 -2.87 -9.54 9.86
CA TRP A 26 -3.81 -8.48 9.48
C TRP A 26 -3.96 -8.41 7.95
N ASN A 27 -4.91 -7.60 7.47
CA ASN A 27 -4.95 -7.26 6.06
C ASN A 27 -3.95 -6.11 5.80
N THR A 28 -2.92 -6.37 5.00
CA THR A 28 -1.84 -5.41 4.78
C THR A 28 -2.32 -4.09 4.17
N PHE A 29 -3.46 -4.09 3.47
CA PHE A 29 -4.02 -2.92 2.82
C PHE A 29 -4.72 -1.95 3.77
N ASP A 30 -5.13 -2.41 4.97
CA ASP A 30 -5.77 -1.57 5.99
C ASP A 30 -4.83 -0.45 6.48
N THR A 31 -3.52 -0.66 6.33
CA THR A 31 -2.48 0.20 6.91
C THR A 31 -1.33 0.49 5.94
N HIS A 32 -1.55 0.31 4.63
CA HIS A 32 -0.54 0.53 3.59
C HIS A 32 0.79 -0.19 3.88
N GLY A 33 0.72 -1.44 4.33
CA GLY A 33 1.90 -2.26 4.63
C GLY A 33 2.46 -2.12 6.04
N ARG A 34 1.97 -1.15 6.83
CA ARG A 34 2.46 -0.93 8.20
C ARG A 34 1.80 -1.88 9.20
N CYS A 35 2.57 -2.76 9.82
CA CYS A 35 2.04 -3.63 10.88
C CYS A 35 1.51 -2.78 12.06
N PRO A 36 0.24 -2.94 12.47
CA PRO A 36 -0.32 -2.14 13.56
C PRO A 36 0.27 -2.49 14.93
N ALA A 37 0.82 -3.69 15.10
CA ALA A 37 1.39 -4.14 16.38
C ALA A 37 2.83 -3.66 16.62
N CYS A 38 3.69 -3.66 15.60
CA CYS A 38 5.12 -3.35 15.76
C CYS A 38 5.61 -2.17 14.90
N GLY A 39 4.75 -1.58 14.06
CA GLY A 39 5.08 -0.44 13.21
C GLY A 39 5.98 -0.73 12.01
N TYR A 40 6.47 -1.96 11.84
CA TYR A 40 7.27 -2.35 10.67
C TYR A 40 6.47 -2.17 9.37
N VAL A 41 7.09 -1.57 8.36
CA VAL A 41 6.47 -1.31 7.05
C VAL A 41 6.96 -2.32 6.02
N TRP A 42 6.04 -3.15 5.54
CA TRP A 42 6.29 -4.07 4.44
C TRP A 42 6.25 -3.32 3.11
N ARG A 43 7.37 -3.33 2.37
CA ARG A 43 7.47 -2.72 1.03
C ARG A 43 7.04 -3.67 -0.09
N ASP A 44 6.97 -4.96 0.19
CA ASP A 44 6.53 -6.00 -0.72
C ASP A 44 5.36 -6.77 -0.12
N THR A 45 4.46 -7.27 -0.97
CA THR A 45 3.32 -8.09 -0.56
C THR A 45 3.24 -9.34 -1.42
N GLN A 46 3.14 -10.50 -0.78
CA GLN A 46 2.92 -11.77 -1.45
C GLN A 46 1.45 -11.91 -1.86
N CYS A 47 1.17 -12.29 -3.10
CA CYS A 47 -0.18 -12.65 -3.49
C CYS A 47 -0.63 -13.97 -2.86
N LEU A 48 -1.82 -14.02 -2.26
CA LEU A 48 -2.36 -15.25 -1.66
C LEU A 48 -2.82 -16.27 -2.71
N ALA A 49 -3.14 -15.81 -3.94
CA ALA A 49 -3.51 -16.67 -5.06
C ALA A 49 -2.29 -17.18 -5.84
N CYS A 50 -1.51 -16.30 -6.47
CA CYS A 50 -0.39 -16.71 -7.33
C CYS A 50 0.96 -16.86 -6.61
N ARG A 51 1.04 -16.55 -5.31
CA ARG A 51 2.23 -16.69 -4.44
C ARG A 51 3.45 -15.85 -4.82
N ARG A 52 3.39 -15.05 -5.90
CA ARG A 52 4.44 -14.12 -6.29
C ARG A 52 4.44 -12.90 -5.39
N TRP A 53 5.63 -12.37 -5.15
CA TRP A 53 5.83 -11.08 -4.49
C TRP A 53 5.81 -9.95 -5.51
N SER A 54 5.31 -8.79 -5.09
CA SER A 54 5.43 -7.53 -5.82
C SER A 54 5.52 -6.37 -4.83
N PRO A 55 6.06 -5.22 -5.26
CA PRO A 55 6.00 -4.00 -4.47
C PRO A 55 4.57 -3.73 -3.99
N HIS A 56 4.43 -3.35 -2.73
CA HIS A 56 3.11 -3.09 -2.12
C HIS A 56 2.40 -1.93 -2.83
N ALA A 57 3.15 -0.93 -3.29
CA ALA A 57 2.62 0.20 -4.06
C ALA A 57 1.95 -0.24 -5.38
N ASP A 58 2.48 -1.27 -6.05
CA ASP A 58 1.94 -1.78 -7.33
C ASP A 58 0.57 -2.47 -7.19
N TRP A 59 0.10 -2.71 -5.96
CA TRP A 59 -1.24 -3.25 -5.72
C TRP A 59 -2.32 -2.18 -5.81
N TYR A 60 -1.97 -0.90 -5.73
CA TYR A 60 -2.89 0.24 -5.77
C TYR A 60 -3.06 0.72 -7.21
N HIS A 61 -4.23 0.47 -7.78
CA HIS A 61 -4.59 0.84 -9.15
C HIS A 61 -5.61 1.98 -9.15
N ASP A 62 -5.61 2.74 -10.23
CA ASP A 62 -6.47 3.91 -10.40
C ASP A 62 -6.23 4.98 -9.32
N LEU A 63 -4.95 5.21 -8.97
CA LEU A 63 -4.53 6.40 -8.21
C LEU A 63 -4.85 7.65 -9.03
N PRO A 64 -5.43 8.71 -8.42
CA PRO A 64 -5.59 9.97 -9.12
C PRO A 64 -4.20 10.49 -9.54
N PRO A 65 -4.12 11.24 -10.66
CA PRO A 65 -2.87 11.88 -11.04
C PRO A 65 -2.41 12.80 -9.91
N VAL A 66 -1.10 12.83 -9.69
CA VAL A 66 -0.48 13.79 -8.78
C VAL A 66 -0.49 15.16 -9.47
N ASP A 67 -1.17 16.13 -8.88
CA ASP A 67 -1.06 17.53 -9.27
C ASP A 67 0.20 18.13 -8.64
N LEU A 68 1.27 18.14 -9.43
CA LEU A 68 2.58 18.60 -8.95
C LEU A 68 2.62 20.12 -8.79
N GLU A 69 1.90 20.87 -9.63
CA GLU A 69 1.84 22.33 -9.56
C GLU A 69 1.18 22.77 -8.25
N ALA A 70 0.02 22.19 -7.92
CA ALA A 70 -0.66 22.47 -6.66
C ALA A 70 0.17 22.08 -5.42
N LEU A 71 1.06 21.09 -5.53
CA LEU A 71 1.98 20.73 -4.44
C LEU A 71 3.12 21.74 -4.29
N ILE A 72 3.71 22.20 -5.39
CA ILE A 72 4.76 23.21 -5.40
C ILE A 72 4.23 24.52 -4.83
N ASP A 73 3.06 24.98 -5.28
CA ASP A 73 2.42 26.20 -4.77
C ASP A 73 2.23 26.16 -3.25
N ARG A 74 1.85 25.00 -2.70
CA ARG A 74 1.69 24.80 -1.26
C ARG A 74 3.02 24.83 -0.51
N ILE A 75 4.08 24.29 -1.08
CA ILE A 75 5.42 24.31 -0.47
C ILE A 75 5.96 25.74 -0.44
N ASP A 76 5.81 26.47 -1.55
CA ASP A 76 6.25 27.85 -1.64
C ASP A 76 5.49 28.76 -0.68
N ALA A 77 4.18 28.56 -0.54
CA ALA A 77 3.37 29.29 0.45
C ALA A 77 3.81 29.06 1.90
N VAL A 78 4.31 27.86 2.24
CA VAL A 78 4.86 27.56 3.58
C VAL A 78 6.26 28.16 3.78
N ASN A 79 7.08 28.21 2.73
CA ASN A 79 8.45 28.75 2.82
C ASN A 79 8.50 30.29 2.83
N LEU A 80 7.40 30.95 2.46
CA LEU A 80 7.25 32.41 2.47
C LEU A 80 6.61 32.96 3.77
N SER A 81 6.27 32.09 4.73
CA SER A 81 5.70 32.42 6.04
C SER A 81 6.66 32.16 7.18
#